data_AF-A0A8H4FKN5-F1
#
_entry.id   AF-A0A8H4FKN5-F1
#
_cell.length_a   1.000
_cell.length_b   1.000
_cell.length_c   1.000
_cell.angle_alpha   90.00
_cell.angle_beta   90.00
_cell.angle_gamma   90.00
#
_symmetry.space_group_name_H-M   'P 1'
#
loop_
_entity.id
_entity.type
_entity.pdbx_description
1 polymer ?
#
loop_
_entity_poly.entity_id
_entity_poly.type
_entity_poly.pdbx_seq_one_letter_code
_entity_poly.pdbx_strand_id
1 'polypeptide(L)'
;EAVEVTRRLGIRYLWIDSLCILQDRDDLSDWLVEAGLMHKVYSYSYCNISASGARDSSKGLFFQRDPRQSLTKSVTICTEELGLGEDYVDCTIVNLEFWSHAVGQCPLNKRGWVLQERLLPPRVLHFGRDQLYWECRDHTAAECYPDGLPETLRNTALVKFKRLTPTGPSSNTDQEKAIDPFGYHRMWQSIIWSYSETQLT
;
A
#
# COMPACT_ATOMS: atom_id res chain seq x y z
N GLU A 1 -1.39 1.30 -20.53
CA GLU A 1 -2.12 0.56 -19.46
C GLU A 1 -2.73 1.48 -18.40
N ALA A 2 -1.99 2.46 -17.85
CA ALA A 2 -2.56 3.41 -16.87
C ALA A 2 -3.86 4.08 -17.35
N VAL A 3 -3.90 4.58 -18.60
CA VAL A 3 -5.12 5.16 -19.21
C VAL A 3 -6.31 4.20 -19.21
N GLU A 4 -6.07 2.91 -19.47
CA GLU A 4 -7.13 1.90 -19.45
C GLU A 4 -7.67 1.70 -18.04
N VAL A 5 -6.79 1.59 -17.05
CA VAL A 5 -7.16 1.49 -15.63
C VAL A 5 -7.96 2.72 -15.19
N THR A 6 -7.49 3.93 -15.51
CA THR A 6 -8.20 5.18 -15.19
C THR A 6 -9.62 5.19 -15.74
N ARG A 7 -9.79 4.77 -17.00
CA ARG A 7 -11.12 4.68 -17.64
C ARG A 7 -12.01 3.62 -16.99
N ARG A 8 -11.46 2.45 -16.65
CA ARG A 8 -12.21 1.38 -15.94
C ARG A 8 -12.65 1.82 -14.54
N LEU A 9 -11.91 2.71 -13.89
CA LEU A 9 -12.30 3.34 -12.62
C LEU A 9 -13.34 4.46 -12.80
N GLY A 10 -13.77 4.76 -14.03
CA GLY A 10 -14.71 5.85 -14.30
C GLY A 10 -14.12 7.25 -14.14
N ILE A 11 -12.79 7.37 -14.10
CA ILE A 11 -12.09 8.64 -13.92
C ILE A 11 -11.67 9.20 -15.28
N ARG A 12 -11.79 10.52 -15.44
CA ARG A 12 -11.45 11.22 -16.70
C ARG A 12 -9.99 11.63 -16.78
N TYR A 13 -9.40 12.02 -15.65
CA TYR A 13 -8.08 12.65 -15.61
C TYR A 13 -7.04 11.68 -15.06
N LEU A 14 -5.86 11.68 -15.70
CA LEU A 14 -4.68 10.93 -15.29
C LEU A 14 -3.52 11.92 -15.27
N TRP A 15 -2.80 11.95 -14.17
CA TRP A 15 -1.58 12.72 -14.02
C TRP A 15 -0.38 11.78 -14.06
N ILE A 16 0.61 12.10 -14.89
CA ILE A 16 1.88 11.38 -15.01
C ILE A 16 2.95 12.46 -15.09
N ASP A 17 3.92 12.45 -14.17
CA ASP A 17 5.00 13.43 -14.05
C ASP A 17 5.69 13.75 -15.39
N SER A 18 6.07 12.73 -16.16
CA SER A 18 6.73 12.84 -17.46
C SER A 18 5.85 13.38 -18.59
N LEU A 19 4.53 13.49 -18.38
CA LEU A 19 3.58 14.02 -19.36
C LEU A 19 2.94 15.34 -18.92
N CYS A 20 2.87 15.58 -17.62
CA CYS A 20 2.15 16.72 -17.03
C CYS A 20 3.09 17.82 -16.53
N ILE A 21 4.40 17.56 -16.47
CA ILE A 21 5.43 18.55 -16.12
C ILE A 21 6.28 18.77 -17.37
N LEU A 22 6.56 20.01 -17.71
CA LEU A 22 7.51 20.37 -18.76
C LEU A 22 8.94 20.16 -18.22
N GLN A 23 9.63 19.20 -18.81
CA GLN A 23 10.97 18.77 -18.40
C GLN A 23 11.98 19.04 -19.52
N ASP A 24 12.02 20.28 -20.01
CA ASP A 24 12.98 20.65 -21.05
C ASP A 24 14.40 20.65 -20.48
N ARG A 25 15.37 20.18 -21.27
CA ARG A 25 16.77 20.15 -20.84
C ARG A 25 17.33 21.55 -20.66
N ASP A 26 16.88 22.48 -21.47
CA ASP A 26 17.36 23.87 -21.48
C ASP A 26 16.53 24.80 -20.56
N ASP A 27 15.36 24.33 -20.07
CA ASP A 27 14.50 25.07 -19.14
C ASP A 27 13.76 24.13 -18.17
N LEU A 28 14.21 24.15 -16.90
CA LEU A 28 13.62 23.38 -15.80
C LEU A 28 12.70 24.23 -14.90
N SER A 29 12.29 25.43 -15.34
CA SER A 29 11.47 26.34 -14.53
C SER A 29 10.15 25.72 -14.08
N ASP A 30 9.45 25.03 -14.99
CA ASP A 30 8.20 24.32 -14.68
C ASP A 30 8.44 23.15 -13.70
N TRP A 31 9.47 22.35 -13.95
CA TRP A 31 9.85 21.26 -13.05
C TRP A 31 10.11 21.74 -11.63
N LEU A 32 10.81 22.86 -11.44
CA LEU A 32 11.10 23.42 -10.11
C LEU A 32 9.82 23.79 -9.35
N VAL A 33 8.81 24.32 -10.07
CA VAL A 33 7.51 24.67 -9.48
C VAL A 33 6.72 23.40 -9.18
N GLU A 34 6.57 22.52 -10.15
CA GLU A 34 5.75 21.31 -10.04
C GLU A 34 6.32 20.32 -9.03
N ALA A 35 7.64 20.14 -8.96
CA ALA A 35 8.30 19.30 -7.95
C ALA A 35 7.95 19.76 -6.52
N GLY A 36 7.87 21.09 -6.30
CA GLY A 36 7.41 21.66 -5.04
C GLY A 36 5.93 21.39 -4.74
N LEU A 37 5.11 21.11 -5.76
CA LEU A 37 3.67 20.88 -5.67
C LEU A 37 3.26 19.40 -5.76
N MET A 38 4.16 18.48 -6.11
CA MET A 38 3.89 17.03 -6.24
C MET A 38 3.19 16.44 -5.00
N HIS A 39 3.57 16.90 -3.80
CA HIS A 39 2.92 16.48 -2.57
C HIS A 39 1.41 16.77 -2.56
N LYS A 40 0.96 17.88 -3.18
CA LYS A 40 -0.46 18.22 -3.33
C LYS A 40 -1.13 17.35 -4.37
N VAL A 41 -0.48 17.11 -5.51
CA VAL A 41 -1.00 16.22 -6.56
C VAL A 41 -1.31 14.85 -5.98
N TYR A 42 -0.36 14.25 -5.26
CA TYR A 42 -0.57 12.98 -4.61
C TYR A 42 -1.63 13.05 -3.50
N SER A 43 -1.54 14.02 -2.58
CA SER A 43 -2.47 14.15 -1.45
C SER A 43 -3.94 14.34 -1.86
N TYR A 44 -4.18 15.04 -2.98
CA TYR A 44 -5.53 15.34 -3.47
C TYR A 44 -5.97 14.46 -4.65
N SER A 45 -5.14 13.51 -5.06
CA SER A 45 -5.51 12.54 -6.09
C SER A 45 -6.69 11.66 -5.65
N TYR A 46 -7.47 11.19 -6.62
CA TYR A 46 -8.55 10.24 -6.32
C TYR A 46 -7.99 8.88 -5.88
N CYS A 47 -7.05 8.34 -6.65
CA CYS A 47 -6.37 7.06 -6.42
C CYS A 47 -5.06 7.07 -7.18
N ASN A 48 -3.98 6.62 -6.54
CA ASN A 48 -2.70 6.40 -7.21
C ASN A 48 -2.62 4.97 -7.77
N ILE A 49 -2.07 4.82 -8.97
CA ILE A 49 -1.88 3.52 -9.63
C ILE A 49 -0.39 3.15 -9.50
N SER A 50 -0.10 2.06 -8.81
CA SER A 50 1.28 1.63 -8.55
C SER A 50 1.62 0.35 -9.33
N ALA A 51 2.66 0.40 -10.15
CA ALA A 51 3.19 -0.75 -10.90
C ALA A 51 4.08 -1.66 -10.01
N SER A 52 3.55 -2.14 -8.88
CA SER A 52 4.35 -2.86 -7.88
C SER A 52 4.94 -4.20 -8.37
N GLY A 53 4.32 -4.86 -9.34
CA GLY A 53 4.83 -6.07 -9.97
C GLY A 53 5.90 -5.85 -11.04
N ALA A 54 6.10 -4.60 -11.50
CA ALA A 54 7.09 -4.24 -12.50
C ALA A 54 8.49 -4.13 -11.87
N ARG A 55 9.49 -4.67 -12.55
CA ARG A 55 10.89 -4.53 -12.13
C ARG A 55 11.42 -3.12 -12.37
N ASP A 56 10.99 -2.53 -13.48
CA ASP A 56 11.41 -1.23 -13.99
C ASP A 56 10.35 -0.71 -14.99
N SER A 57 10.60 0.47 -15.57
CA SER A 57 9.69 1.13 -16.52
C SER A 57 9.53 0.42 -17.87
N SER A 58 10.31 -0.63 -18.16
CA SER A 58 10.12 -1.46 -19.36
C SER A 58 8.92 -2.40 -19.26
N LYS A 59 8.35 -2.57 -18.05
CA LYS A 59 7.17 -3.40 -17.79
C LYS A 59 5.97 -2.55 -17.41
N GLY A 60 4.80 -3.07 -17.75
CA GLY A 60 3.52 -2.45 -17.44
C GLY A 60 2.93 -2.87 -16.09
N LEU A 61 1.66 -2.56 -15.93
CA LEU A 61 0.75 -2.94 -14.86
C LEU A 61 0.23 -4.38 -15.00
N PHE A 62 0.05 -4.88 -16.22
CA PHE A 62 -0.64 -6.15 -16.44
C PHE A 62 0.34 -7.33 -16.58
N PHE A 63 0.13 -8.34 -15.74
CA PHE A 63 0.87 -9.60 -15.75
C PHE A 63 -0.07 -10.78 -15.96
N GLN A 64 0.43 -11.84 -16.61
CA GLN A 64 -0.27 -13.11 -16.63
C GLN A 64 -0.20 -13.72 -15.23
N ARG A 65 -1.37 -14.01 -14.67
CA ARG A 65 -1.55 -14.48 -13.30
C ARG A 65 -2.15 -15.87 -13.30
N ASP A 66 -1.78 -16.69 -12.32
CA ASP A 66 -2.49 -17.92 -11.99
C ASP A 66 -3.50 -17.60 -10.88
N PRO A 67 -4.82 -17.62 -11.16
CA PRO A 67 -5.84 -17.28 -10.16
C PRO A 67 -5.75 -18.13 -8.88
N ARG A 68 -5.17 -19.34 -8.97
CA ARG A 68 -5.00 -20.23 -7.83
C ARG A 68 -3.99 -19.73 -6.79
N GLN A 69 -3.10 -18.80 -7.18
CA GLN A 69 -2.13 -18.21 -6.26
C GLN A 69 -2.75 -17.12 -5.39
N SER A 70 -3.85 -16.51 -5.84
CA SER A 70 -4.62 -15.50 -5.09
C SER A 70 -5.74 -16.13 -4.26
N LEU A 71 -5.87 -17.46 -4.21
CA LEU A 71 -6.86 -18.13 -3.38
C LEU A 71 -6.28 -18.41 -1.99
N THR A 72 -6.95 -17.89 -0.97
CA THR A 72 -6.70 -18.26 0.42
C THR A 72 -7.03 -19.74 0.60
N LYS A 73 -6.10 -20.50 1.16
CA LYS A 73 -6.28 -21.95 1.34
C LYS A 73 -6.88 -22.21 2.71
N SER A 74 -8.12 -22.69 2.73
CA SER A 74 -8.70 -23.32 3.92
C SER A 74 -8.27 -24.78 3.98
N VAL A 75 -7.91 -25.24 5.18
CA VAL A 75 -7.59 -26.64 5.47
C VAL A 75 -8.36 -27.06 6.71
N THR A 76 -8.95 -28.24 6.66
CA THR A 76 -9.59 -28.85 7.83
C THR A 76 -8.55 -29.68 8.56
N ILE A 77 -8.32 -29.38 9.83
CA ILE A 77 -7.34 -30.06 10.68
C ILE A 77 -8.08 -30.99 11.63
N CYS A 78 -7.64 -32.25 11.73
CA CYS A 78 -8.13 -33.16 12.77
C CYS A 78 -7.53 -32.77 14.12
N THR A 79 -8.39 -32.59 15.12
CA THR A 79 -8.03 -32.08 16.45
C THR A 79 -8.35 -33.06 17.58
N GLU A 80 -8.72 -34.31 17.27
CA GLU A 80 -9.05 -35.37 18.23
C GLU A 80 -7.99 -35.52 19.35
N GLU A 81 -6.70 -35.47 19.00
CA GLU A 81 -5.60 -35.62 19.97
C GLU A 81 -5.17 -34.31 20.66
N LEU A 82 -5.72 -33.16 20.24
CA LEU A 82 -5.33 -31.85 20.74
C LEU A 82 -6.20 -31.34 21.90
N GLY A 83 -7.26 -32.06 22.25
CA GLY A 83 -8.14 -31.72 23.38
C GLY A 83 -8.91 -30.41 23.20
N LEU A 84 -9.14 -29.98 21.95
CA LEU A 84 -9.79 -28.70 21.62
C LEU A 84 -11.33 -28.76 21.63
N GLY A 85 -11.92 -29.93 21.89
CA GLY A 85 -13.37 -30.11 22.06
C GLY A 85 -14.16 -30.31 20.76
N GLU A 86 -13.52 -30.18 19.60
CA GLU A 86 -14.06 -30.55 18.28
C GLU A 86 -13.12 -31.58 17.65
N ASP A 87 -13.65 -32.48 16.81
CA ASP A 87 -12.85 -33.48 16.10
C ASP A 87 -12.13 -32.88 14.89
N TYR A 88 -12.70 -31.81 14.31
CA TYR A 88 -12.16 -31.11 13.16
C TYR A 88 -12.32 -29.59 13.29
N VAL A 89 -11.29 -28.84 12.88
CA VAL A 89 -11.31 -27.38 12.86
C VAL A 89 -10.90 -26.88 11.48
N ASP A 90 -11.73 -26.02 10.89
CA ASP A 90 -11.39 -25.31 9.66
C ASP A 90 -10.42 -24.17 9.95
N CYS A 91 -9.25 -24.24 9.33
CA CYS A 91 -8.16 -23.29 9.49
C CYS A 91 -7.86 -22.59 8.17
N THR A 92 -7.52 -21.31 8.23
CA THR A 92 -7.06 -20.55 7.06
C THR A 92 -5.54 -20.44 7.09
N ILE A 93 -4.87 -20.88 6.02
CA ILE A 93 -3.42 -20.70 5.87
C ILE A 93 -3.16 -19.27 5.40
N VAL A 94 -2.47 -18.51 6.24
CA VAL A 94 -2.13 -17.10 5.99
C VAL A 94 -0.62 -16.97 5.80
N ASN A 95 -0.20 -16.46 4.64
CA ASN A 95 1.18 -16.01 4.45
C ASN A 95 1.34 -14.61 5.09
N LEU A 96 2.09 -14.52 6.19
CA LEU A 96 2.29 -13.27 6.92
C LEU A 96 3.11 -12.22 6.15
N GLU A 97 3.92 -12.65 5.18
CA GLU A 97 4.87 -11.80 4.46
C GLU A 97 4.37 -11.38 3.08
N PHE A 98 3.22 -11.87 2.62
CA PHE A 98 2.75 -11.66 1.25
C PHE A 98 2.67 -10.17 0.87
N TRP A 99 2.19 -9.33 1.80
CA TRP A 99 2.11 -7.88 1.60
C TRP A 99 3.50 -7.23 1.55
N SER A 100 4.39 -7.64 2.45
CA SER A 100 5.76 -7.13 2.47
C SER A 100 6.47 -7.47 1.16
N HIS A 101 6.37 -8.71 0.69
CA HIS A 101 7.02 -9.13 -0.55
C HIS A 101 6.44 -8.44 -1.80
N ALA A 102 5.11 -8.37 -1.91
CA ALA A 102 4.47 -7.86 -3.12
C ALA A 102 4.41 -6.33 -3.19
N VAL A 103 4.27 -5.67 -2.04
CA VAL A 103 4.14 -4.20 -1.93
C VAL A 103 5.34 -3.61 -1.22
N GLY A 104 5.60 -3.99 0.04
CA GLY A 104 6.63 -3.32 0.87
C GLY A 104 8.04 -3.29 0.25
N GLN A 105 8.49 -4.43 -0.28
CA GLN A 105 9.83 -4.66 -0.81
C GLN A 105 9.87 -4.63 -2.34
N CYS A 106 8.77 -4.23 -2.99
CA CYS A 106 8.74 -4.17 -4.45
C CYS A 106 9.78 -3.16 -4.95
N PRO A 107 10.36 -3.37 -6.16
CA PRO A 107 11.40 -2.49 -6.70
C PRO A 107 11.01 -1.01 -6.71
N LEU A 108 9.73 -0.73 -6.98
CA LEU A 108 9.20 0.63 -7.00
C LEU A 108 9.29 1.30 -5.61
N ASN A 109 8.87 0.63 -4.54
CA ASN A 109 8.86 1.19 -3.18
C ASN A 109 10.26 1.31 -2.54
N LYS A 110 11.30 0.80 -3.20
CA LYS A 110 12.69 1.03 -2.78
C LYS A 110 13.23 2.40 -3.22
N ARG A 111 12.52 3.14 -4.07
CA ARG A 111 12.95 4.45 -4.57
C ARG A 111 12.45 5.55 -3.63
N GLY A 112 13.32 6.49 -3.24
CA GLY A 112 12.97 7.51 -2.24
C GLY A 112 11.82 8.41 -2.67
N TRP A 113 11.78 8.76 -3.94
CA TRP A 113 10.69 9.54 -4.53
C TRP A 113 9.33 8.83 -4.46
N VAL A 114 9.31 7.49 -4.44
CA VAL A 114 8.07 6.71 -4.37
C VAL A 114 7.43 6.76 -2.98
N LEU A 115 8.19 7.12 -1.93
CA LEU A 115 7.64 7.23 -0.58
C LEU A 115 6.45 8.20 -0.54
N GLN A 116 6.55 9.36 -1.19
CA GLN A 116 5.41 10.31 -1.29
C GLN A 116 4.27 9.74 -2.14
N GLU A 117 4.57 9.02 -3.23
CA GLU A 117 3.58 8.43 -4.13
C GLU A 117 2.78 7.31 -3.45
N ARG A 118 3.40 6.60 -2.52
CA ARG A 118 2.71 5.60 -1.70
C ARG A 118 2.06 6.23 -0.48
N LEU A 119 2.71 7.14 0.24
CA LEU A 119 2.21 7.61 1.53
C LEU A 119 1.05 8.60 1.40
N LEU A 120 1.20 9.62 0.56
CA LEU A 120 0.31 10.79 0.52
C LEU A 120 -1.07 10.52 -0.08
N PRO A 121 -1.24 9.72 -1.16
CA PRO A 121 -2.54 9.54 -1.77
C PRO A 121 -3.59 8.96 -0.80
N PRO A 122 -4.86 9.35 -0.91
CA PRO A 122 -5.92 8.76 -0.08
C PRO A 122 -6.04 7.25 -0.28
N ARG A 123 -5.80 6.78 -1.51
CA ARG A 123 -5.93 5.39 -1.96
C ARG A 123 -4.81 5.06 -2.94
N VAL A 124 -4.26 3.86 -2.84
CA VAL A 124 -3.29 3.30 -3.78
C VAL A 124 -3.78 1.94 -4.23
N LEU A 125 -3.86 1.76 -5.55
CA LEU A 125 -4.12 0.48 -6.18
C LEU A 125 -2.79 -0.07 -6.72
N HIS A 126 -2.26 -1.09 -6.06
CA HIS A 126 -1.03 -1.75 -6.46
C HIS A 126 -1.34 -2.88 -7.43
N PHE A 127 -0.76 -2.79 -8.61
CA PHE A 127 -0.70 -3.85 -9.59
C PHE A 127 0.50 -4.72 -9.28
N GLY A 128 0.29 -5.74 -8.44
CA GLY A 128 1.28 -6.76 -8.13
C GLY A 128 1.44 -7.77 -9.26
N ARG A 129 2.40 -8.69 -9.08
CA ARG A 129 2.69 -9.73 -10.07
C ARG A 129 1.69 -10.89 -10.02
N ASP A 130 1.19 -11.16 -8.83
CA ASP A 130 0.28 -12.24 -8.47
C ASP A 130 -1.18 -11.75 -8.34
N GLN A 131 -1.39 -10.55 -7.79
CA GLN A 131 -2.73 -10.00 -7.59
C GLN A 131 -2.75 -8.46 -7.49
N LEU A 132 -3.96 -7.90 -7.39
CA LEU A 132 -4.16 -6.51 -7.02
C LEU A 132 -4.16 -6.35 -5.49
N TYR A 133 -3.61 -5.22 -5.03
CA TYR A 133 -3.65 -4.83 -3.63
C TYR A 133 -4.20 -3.42 -3.49
N TRP A 134 -4.99 -3.23 -2.45
CA TRP A 134 -5.62 -1.96 -2.11
C TRP A 134 -5.06 -1.45 -0.78
N GLU A 135 -4.56 -0.22 -0.78
CA GLU A 135 -4.06 0.45 0.41
C GLU A 135 -4.70 1.83 0.55
N CYS A 136 -5.46 2.04 1.63
CA CYS A 136 -5.95 3.37 2.03
C CYS A 136 -5.72 3.60 3.53
N ARG A 137 -6.15 4.76 4.05
CA ARG A 137 -5.97 5.09 5.48
C ARG A 137 -6.78 4.17 6.39
N ASP A 138 -7.95 3.71 5.94
CA ASP A 138 -8.87 2.95 6.78
C ASP A 138 -8.78 1.44 6.53
N HIS A 139 -8.42 1.02 5.33
CA HIS A 139 -8.50 -0.39 4.90
C HIS A 139 -7.32 -0.78 4.03
N THR A 140 -6.90 -2.03 4.22
CA THR A 140 -5.94 -2.73 3.39
C THR A 140 -6.62 -4.01 2.93
N ALA A 141 -6.59 -4.28 1.62
CA ALA A 141 -7.23 -5.44 1.01
C ALA A 141 -6.38 -5.98 -0.15
N ALA A 142 -6.66 -7.21 -0.55
CA ALA A 142 -6.02 -7.85 -1.69
C ALA A 142 -7.06 -8.74 -2.40
N GLU A 143 -6.82 -9.22 -3.62
CA GLU A 143 -7.78 -10.12 -4.29
C GLU A 143 -8.06 -11.38 -3.45
N CYS A 144 -7.08 -11.88 -2.68
CA CYS A 144 -7.27 -12.98 -1.73
C CYS A 144 -8.07 -12.62 -0.47
N TYR A 145 -8.22 -11.32 -0.17
CA TYR A 145 -8.94 -10.79 0.99
C TYR A 145 -9.75 -9.54 0.58
N PRO A 146 -10.83 -9.70 -0.21
CA PRO A 146 -11.53 -8.58 -0.84
C PRO A 146 -12.19 -7.64 0.18
N ASP A 147 -12.66 -8.19 1.30
CA ASP A 147 -13.31 -7.43 2.38
C ASP A 147 -12.31 -6.87 3.41
N GLY A 148 -11.01 -7.05 3.15
CA GLY A 148 -9.92 -6.56 3.98
C GLY A 148 -9.13 -7.67 4.67
N LEU A 149 -7.91 -7.32 5.11
CA LEU A 149 -7.00 -8.31 5.70
C LEU A 149 -7.56 -8.91 7.01
N PRO A 150 -7.29 -10.21 7.26
CA PRO A 150 -7.51 -10.87 8.55
C PRO A 150 -6.88 -10.07 9.69
N GLU A 151 -7.47 -10.17 10.89
CA GLU A 151 -7.02 -9.41 12.06
C GLU A 151 -5.54 -9.65 12.39
N THR A 152 -5.09 -10.90 12.25
CA THR A 152 -3.70 -11.32 12.42
C THR A 152 -2.71 -10.57 11.53
N LEU A 153 -3.15 -10.19 10.32
CA LEU A 153 -2.34 -9.42 9.36
C LEU A 153 -2.50 -7.92 9.53
N ARG A 154 -3.74 -7.47 9.76
CA ARG A 154 -4.16 -6.06 9.81
C ARG A 154 -3.34 -5.23 10.81
N ASN A 155 -2.87 -5.88 11.88
CA ASN A 155 -2.16 -5.21 12.96
C ASN A 155 -0.64 -5.19 12.82
N THR A 156 -0.08 -5.84 11.81
CA THR A 156 1.37 -5.88 11.57
C THR A 156 1.91 -4.53 11.08
N ALA A 157 3.18 -4.23 11.41
CA ALA A 157 3.85 -3.02 10.92
C ALA A 157 3.93 -2.98 9.38
N LEU A 158 3.96 -4.14 8.74
CA LEU A 158 4.09 -4.32 7.29
C LEU A 158 2.91 -3.71 6.50
N VAL A 159 1.72 -3.63 7.10
CA VAL A 159 0.47 -3.21 6.43
C VAL A 159 -0.06 -1.85 6.92
N LYS A 160 0.56 -1.26 7.95
CA LYS A 160 0.11 0.00 8.58
C LYS A 160 0.77 1.26 8.00
N PHE A 161 1.42 1.15 6.84
CA PHE A 161 2.22 2.23 6.27
C PHE A 161 1.45 3.57 6.13
N LYS A 162 0.17 3.53 5.73
CA LYS A 162 -0.71 4.72 5.64
C LYS A 162 -1.41 5.11 6.95
N ARG A 163 -1.46 4.22 7.94
CA ARG A 163 -2.16 4.43 9.23
C ARG A 163 -1.26 5.20 10.18
N LEU A 164 -1.05 6.46 9.84
CA LEU A 164 -0.33 7.43 10.66
C LEU A 164 -1.26 8.01 11.74
N THR A 165 -1.68 7.18 12.71
CA THR A 165 -2.48 7.64 13.85
C THR A 165 -1.58 8.03 15.02
N PRO A 166 -1.67 9.26 15.55
CA PRO A 166 -0.88 9.68 16.72
C PRO A 166 -1.28 8.97 18.01
N THR A 167 -2.43 8.30 18.04
CA THR A 167 -3.00 7.73 19.25
C THR A 167 -2.24 6.47 19.68
N GLY A 168 -1.79 6.45 20.94
CA GLY A 168 -1.37 5.24 21.64
C GLY A 168 -2.45 4.15 21.66
N PRO A 169 -2.14 2.95 22.20
CA PRO A 169 -3.09 1.83 22.23
C PRO A 169 -4.42 2.29 22.85
N SER A 170 -5.49 2.09 22.09
CA SER A 170 -6.85 2.54 22.37
C SER A 170 -7.37 2.01 23.70
N SER A 171 -7.57 2.89 24.68
CA SER A 171 -8.51 2.68 25.77
C SER A 171 -9.89 3.20 25.33
N ASN A 172 -10.88 2.30 25.28
CA ASN A 172 -12.28 2.57 24.92
C ASN A 172 -13.01 3.41 25.98
N THR A 173 -12.69 4.69 26.08
CA THR A 173 -13.48 5.63 26.87
C THR A 173 -13.61 6.94 26.13
N ASP A 174 -14.85 7.43 26.00
CA ASP A 174 -15.26 8.73 25.45
C ASP A 174 -14.76 9.91 26.30
N GLN A 175 -13.47 9.92 26.63
CA GLN A 175 -12.77 11.06 27.21
C GLN A 175 -11.93 11.67 26.10
N GLU A 176 -12.06 12.98 25.93
CA GLU A 176 -11.33 13.82 24.98
C GLU A 176 -9.94 13.25 24.72
N LYS A 177 -9.70 12.80 23.47
CA LYS A 177 -8.42 12.24 23.04
C LYS A 177 -7.32 13.25 23.35
N ALA A 178 -6.66 13.08 24.50
CA ALA A 178 -5.50 13.87 24.87
C ALA A 178 -4.50 13.78 23.71
N ILE A 179 -4.07 14.94 23.22
CA ILE A 179 -3.06 15.03 22.16
C ILE A 179 -1.79 14.39 22.71
N ASP A 180 -1.43 13.18 22.24
CA ASP A 180 -0.16 12.52 22.54
C ASP A 180 0.96 13.21 21.74
N PRO A 181 1.78 14.08 22.34
CA PRO A 181 2.81 14.81 21.59
C PRO A 181 3.90 13.86 21.07
N PHE A 182 4.10 12.72 21.75
CA PHE A 182 5.05 11.69 21.34
C PHE A 182 4.53 10.87 20.16
N GLY A 183 3.21 10.83 19.95
CA GLY A 183 2.58 10.17 18.81
C GLY A 183 3.05 10.72 17.47
N TYR A 184 3.04 12.06 17.34
CA TYR A 184 3.55 12.73 16.14
C TYR A 184 5.04 12.51 15.93
N HIS A 185 5.83 12.49 17.01
CA HIS A 185 7.26 12.20 16.93
C HIS A 185 7.52 10.78 16.42
N ARG A 186 6.83 9.77 16.95
CA ARG A 186 6.94 8.37 16.48
C ARG A 186 6.53 8.23 15.02
N MET A 187 5.46 8.91 14.60
CA MET A 187 5.05 8.95 13.20
C MET A 187 6.13 9.56 12.30
N TRP A 188 6.66 10.72 12.69
CA TRP A 188 7.74 11.38 11.96
C TRP A 188 8.98 10.49 11.86
N GLN A 189 9.41 9.88 12.98
CA GLN A 189 10.53 8.93 13.00
C GLN A 189 10.29 7.74 12.06
N SER A 190 9.07 7.18 12.05
CA SER A 190 8.73 6.07 11.14
C SER A 190 8.86 6.47 9.67
N ILE A 191 8.39 7.68 9.31
CA ILE A 191 8.50 8.18 7.93
C ILE A 191 9.96 8.39 7.54
N ILE A 192 10.75 9.02 8.42
CA ILE A 192 12.18 9.27 8.19
C ILE A 192 12.94 7.95 8.08
N TRP A 193 12.65 6.97 8.94
CA TRP A 193 13.25 5.64 8.86
C TRP A 193 12.94 4.97 7.52
N SER A 194 11.66 4.91 7.14
CA SER A 194 11.27 4.34 5.85
C SER A 194 11.91 5.07 4.67
N TYR A 195 12.04 6.39 4.72
CA TYR A 195 12.76 7.15 3.69
C TYR A 195 14.25 6.81 3.65
N SER A 196 14.90 6.68 4.81
CA SER A 196 16.34 6.43 4.91
C SER A 196 16.76 5.06 4.35
N GLU A 197 15.83 4.09 4.31
CA GLU A 197 16.06 2.77 3.71
C GLU A 197 15.89 2.76 2.18
N THR A 198 15.47 3.87 1.57
CA THR A 198 15.27 3.97 0.13
C THR A 198 16.54 4.37 -0.62
N GLN A 199 16.53 4.13 -1.93
CA GLN A 199 17.56 4.51 -2.88
C GLN A 199 17.18 5.84 -3.55
N LEU A 200 18.12 6.76 -3.69
CA LEU A 200 17.89 8.10 -4.28
C LEU A 200 17.76 8.09 -5.81
N THR A 201 17.85 6.92 -6.44
CA THR A 201 17.75 6.72 -7.91
C THR A 201 16.95 5.47 -8.23
#